data_AF-A0A6G1VIQ5-F1
#
_entry.id   AF-A0A6G1VIQ5-F1
#
_cell.length_a   1.000
_cell.length_b   1.000
_cell.length_c   1.000
_cell.angle_alpha   90.00
_cell.angle_beta   90.00
_cell.angle_gamma   90.00
#
_symmetry.space_group_name_H-M   'P 1'
#
loop_
_entity.id
_entity.type
_entity.pdbx_description
1 polymer ?
#
loop_
_entity_poly.entity_id
_entity_poly.type
_entity_poly.pdbx_seq_one_letter_code
_entity_poly.pdbx_strand_id
1 'polypeptide(L)'
;MNVIKPYYFEHPQYGKMRVLTAGGKTFFCMSDLQRVFDKTPEDLYQIVADSEGKVRNFHIVMEPKKEVGFRTFFLDLEMMTSNRRKKNVAVDYNFCDEVMVTDMVNPQKCGDKLIAKWLLGFIKDSLNNKMFVHCYCASGVFLLSDNSEVTPIDVRFNGRILTINDQIFD
;
A
#
# COMPACT_ATOMS: atom_id res chain seq x y z
N MET A 1 -17.08 12.28 7.04
CA MET A 1 -16.09 11.57 6.21
C MET A 1 -14.86 11.29 7.06
N ASN A 2 -14.43 10.03 7.12
CA ASN A 2 -13.14 9.70 7.74
C ASN A 2 -12.03 10.34 6.89
N VAL A 3 -11.18 11.17 7.50
CA VAL A 3 -10.07 11.80 6.78
C VAL A 3 -9.06 10.71 6.43
N ILE A 4 -8.88 10.45 5.13
CA ILE A 4 -7.87 9.51 4.62
C ILE A 4 -6.60 10.30 4.34
N LYS A 5 -5.45 9.82 4.85
CA LYS A 5 -4.15 10.47 4.62
C LYS A 5 -3.14 9.50 4.00
N PRO A 6 -2.51 9.86 2.88
CA PRO A 6 -1.49 9.04 2.24
C PRO A 6 -0.09 9.38 2.75
N TYR A 7 0.71 8.34 2.93
CA TYR A 7 2.08 8.41 3.40
C TYR A 7 3.00 7.54 2.55
N TYR A 8 4.26 7.93 2.52
CA TYR A 8 5.30 7.28 1.76
C TYR A 8 6.54 7.08 2.63
N PHE A 9 6.91 5.81 2.79
CA PHE A 9 8.12 5.38 3.48
C PHE A 9 9.06 4.67 2.49
N GLU A 10 10.35 4.81 2.75
CA GLU A 10 11.38 4.18 1.93
C GLU A 10 12.46 3.64 2.85
N HIS A 11 12.84 2.39 2.62
CA HIS A 11 13.92 1.72 3.33
C HIS A 11 14.99 1.29 2.33
N PRO A 12 16.30 1.52 2.59
CA PRO A 12 17.35 1.20 1.63
C PRO A 12 17.33 -0.24 1.12
N GLN A 13 16.98 -1.19 1.99
CA GLN A 13 16.92 -2.62 1.65
C GLN A 13 15.57 -3.06 1.08
N TYR A 14 14.46 -2.47 1.54
CA TYR A 14 13.11 -2.97 1.25
C TYR A 14 12.41 -2.14 0.18
N GLY A 15 13.00 -1.01 -0.20
CA GLY A 15 12.41 -0.05 -1.11
C GLY A 15 11.20 0.65 -0.49
N LYS A 16 10.19 0.88 -1.33
CA LYS A 16 9.07 1.77 -1.05
C LYS A 16 7.93 1.04 -0.36
N MET A 17 7.26 1.73 0.55
CA MET A 17 6.06 1.29 1.23
C MET A 17 5.04 2.42 1.26
N ARG A 18 3.96 2.26 0.51
CA ARG A 18 2.80 3.15 0.50
C ARG A 18 1.87 2.78 1.64
N VAL A 19 1.50 3.78 2.43
CA VAL A 19 0.68 3.60 3.62
C VAL A 19 -0.46 4.61 3.61
N LEU A 20 -1.66 4.17 3.99
CA LEU A 20 -2.80 5.04 4.21
C LEU A 20 -3.18 5.00 5.68
N THR A 21 -3.64 6.13 6.22
CA THR A 21 -4.43 6.12 7.45
C THR A 21 -5.87 6.47 7.11
N ALA A 22 -6.82 5.67 7.59
CA ALA A 22 -8.25 5.89 7.41
C ALA A 22 -8.99 5.53 8.70
N GLY A 23 -9.77 6.47 9.24
CA GLY A 23 -10.52 6.24 10.49
C GLY A 23 -9.63 5.88 11.69
N GLY A 24 -8.42 6.43 11.75
CA GLY A 24 -7.43 6.15 12.80
C GLY A 24 -6.73 4.80 12.69
N LYS A 25 -6.96 4.03 11.62
CA LYS A 25 -6.27 2.77 11.33
C LYS A 25 -5.25 2.93 10.22
N THR A 26 -4.18 2.15 10.30
CA THR A 26 -3.10 2.09 9.30
C THR A 26 -3.36 0.96 8.32
N PHE A 27 -3.19 1.24 7.03
CA PHE A 27 -3.30 0.27 5.94
C PHE A 27 -2.08 0.34 5.04
N PHE A 28 -1.56 -0.81 4.64
CA PHE A 28 -0.31 -0.98 3.88
C PHE A 28 -0.62 -1.52 2.49
N CYS A 29 0.03 -0.99 1.46
CA CYS A 29 -0.24 -1.36 0.08
C CYS A 29 0.15 -2.83 -0.18
N MET A 30 -0.80 -3.62 -0.70
CA MET A 30 -0.59 -5.07 -0.85
C MET A 30 0.50 -5.42 -1.86
N SER A 31 0.63 -4.69 -2.97
CA SER A 31 1.70 -4.93 -3.94
C SER A 31 3.09 -4.58 -3.39
N ASP A 32 3.17 -3.58 -2.52
CA ASP A 32 4.43 -3.25 -1.86
C ASP A 32 4.80 -4.35 -0.85
N LEU A 33 3.82 -4.86 -0.09
CA LEU A 33 4.01 -5.96 0.84
C LEU A 33 4.40 -7.26 0.13
N GLN A 34 3.75 -7.59 -0.99
CA GLN A 34 4.09 -8.76 -1.82
C GLN A 34 5.58 -8.74 -2.16
N ARG A 35 6.06 -7.61 -2.68
CA ARG A 35 7.46 -7.43 -3.07
C ARG A 35 8.40 -7.46 -1.87
N VAL A 36 8.05 -6.80 -0.77
CA VAL A 36 8.92 -6.69 0.41
C VAL A 36 9.07 -8.03 1.13
N PHE A 37 7.98 -8.79 1.28
CA PHE A 37 8.01 -10.11 1.91
C PHE A 37 8.38 -11.24 0.94
N ASP A 38 8.46 -10.95 -0.35
CA ASP A 38 8.71 -11.93 -1.43
C ASP A 38 7.64 -13.03 -1.42
N LYS A 39 6.37 -12.61 -1.49
CA LYS A 39 5.20 -13.50 -1.49
C LYS A 39 4.78 -13.82 -2.92
N THR A 40 4.53 -15.09 -3.18
CA THR A 40 3.88 -15.51 -4.42
C THR A 40 2.39 -15.14 -4.42
N PRO A 41 1.72 -15.13 -5.59
CA PRO A 41 0.27 -14.98 -5.66
C PRO A 41 -0.49 -16.04 -4.84
N GLU A 42 0.03 -17.27 -4.75
CA GLU A 42 -0.55 -18.34 -3.94
C GLU A 42 -0.42 -18.05 -2.43
N ASP A 43 0.76 -17.61 -1.97
CA ASP A 43 0.94 -17.22 -0.57
C ASP A 43 -0.03 -16.11 -0.18
N LEU A 44 -0.16 -15.08 -1.03
CA LEU A 44 -1.08 -13.97 -0.79
C LEU A 44 -2.54 -14.45 -0.76
N TYR A 45 -2.94 -15.34 -1.66
CA TYR A 45 -4.29 -15.90 -1.68
C TYR A 45 -4.61 -16.60 -0.37
N GLN A 46 -3.72 -17.48 0.12
CA GLN A 46 -3.89 -18.19 1.38
C GLN A 46 -3.99 -17.21 2.56
N ILE A 47 -3.11 -16.21 2.61
CA ILE A 47 -3.13 -15.18 3.66
C ILE A 47 -4.44 -14.39 3.63
N VAL A 48 -4.92 -13.98 2.45
CA VAL A 48 -6.19 -13.25 2.32
C VAL A 48 -7.38 -14.12 2.73
N ALA A 49 -7.34 -15.42 2.47
CA ALA A 49 -8.40 -16.34 2.83
C ALA A 49 -8.45 -16.66 4.34
N ASP A 50 -7.29 -16.80 4.98
CA ASP A 50 -7.18 -17.28 6.37
C ASP A 50 -7.06 -16.16 7.41
N SER A 51 -6.66 -14.96 7.00
CA SER A 51 -6.46 -13.82 7.92
C SER A 51 -7.78 -13.23 8.41
N GLU A 52 -7.84 -12.91 9.71
CA GLU A 52 -8.89 -12.07 10.30
C GLU A 52 -8.68 -10.57 10.02
N GLY A 53 -7.59 -10.22 9.34
CA GLY A 53 -7.27 -8.87 8.90
C GLY A 53 -8.18 -8.39 7.78
N LYS A 54 -8.09 -7.09 7.48
CA LYS A 54 -8.97 -6.44 6.50
C LYS A 54 -8.21 -6.03 5.26
N VAL A 55 -8.78 -6.36 4.10
CA VAL A 55 -8.42 -5.76 2.82
C VAL A 55 -9.39 -4.61 2.53
N ARG A 56 -8.85 -3.49 2.04
CA ARG A 56 -9.61 -2.34 1.55
C ARG A 56 -9.11 -1.91 0.19
N ASN A 57 -10.03 -1.46 -0.65
CA ASN A 57 -9.75 -0.90 -1.96
C ASN A 57 -9.90 0.62 -1.91
N PHE A 58 -8.88 1.34 -2.38
CA PHE A 58 -8.87 2.79 -2.42
C PHE A 58 -8.68 3.29 -3.85
N HIS A 59 -9.59 4.18 -4.26
CA HIS A 59 -9.42 4.96 -5.48
C HIS A 59 -8.48 6.13 -5.21
N ILE A 60 -7.40 6.21 -5.99
CA ILE A 60 -6.36 7.21 -5.84
C ILE A 60 -6.21 7.94 -7.17
N VAL A 61 -6.37 9.26 -7.14
CA VAL A 61 -6.11 10.13 -8.28
C VAL A 61 -4.86 10.95 -8.00
N MET A 62 -3.85 10.76 -8.84
CA MET A 62 -2.62 11.55 -8.85
C MET A 62 -2.69 12.66 -9.88
N GLU A 63 -2.37 13.88 -9.47
CA GLU A 63 -2.20 15.00 -10.39
C GLU A 63 -0.87 14.90 -11.15
N PRO A 64 -0.83 15.35 -12.42
CA PRO A 64 0.42 15.46 -13.17
C PRO A 64 1.30 16.52 -12.51
N LYS A 65 2.44 16.12 -11.95
CA LYS A 65 3.42 17.07 -11.43
C LYS A 65 4.24 17.68 -12.57
N LYS A 66 4.50 18.99 -12.48
CA LYS A 66 5.44 19.70 -13.37
C LYS A 66 6.91 19.43 -13.03
N GLU A 67 7.18 19.00 -11.79
CA GLU A 67 8.52 18.66 -11.29
C GLU A 67 8.49 17.30 -10.59
N VAL A 68 9.59 16.55 -10.68
CA VAL A 68 9.77 15.29 -9.95
C VAL A 68 10.02 15.64 -8.47
N GLY A 69 8.94 15.77 -7.70
CA GLY A 69 9.03 15.98 -6.26
C GLY A 69 9.46 14.70 -5.54
N PHE A 70 10.34 14.82 -4.54
CA PHE A 70 10.64 13.75 -3.60
C PHE A 70 9.33 13.25 -2.95
N ARG A 71 9.10 11.92 -2.89
CA ARG A 71 7.94 11.25 -2.25
C ARG A 71 6.59 11.33 -3.00
N THR A 72 6.59 11.07 -4.31
CA THR A 72 5.34 10.75 -5.02
C THR A 72 4.73 9.45 -4.47
N PHE A 73 3.41 9.43 -4.33
CA PHE A 73 2.72 8.22 -3.85
C PHE A 73 2.83 7.07 -4.87
N PHE A 74 2.80 7.36 -6.17
CA PHE A 74 3.09 6.40 -7.23
C PHE A 74 4.56 6.42 -7.66
N LEU A 75 5.03 5.28 -8.16
CA LEU A 75 6.31 5.10 -8.84
C LEU A 75 6.33 5.89 -10.15
N ASP A 76 7.53 6.29 -10.60
CA ASP A 76 7.72 6.97 -11.87
C ASP A 76 7.19 6.15 -13.07
N LEU A 77 7.27 4.82 -12.97
CA LEU A 77 6.75 3.89 -13.98
C LEU A 77 5.21 3.89 -14.02
N GLU A 78 4.56 3.90 -12.85
CA GLU A 78 3.10 4.05 -12.71
C GLU A 78 2.63 5.43 -13.22
N MET A 79 3.49 6.44 -13.06
CA MET A 79 3.27 7.79 -13.60
C MET A 79 3.59 7.91 -15.11
N MET A 80 4.18 6.88 -15.73
CA MET A 80 4.71 6.83 -17.12
C MET A 80 5.41 8.14 -17.50
N THR A 81 6.62 8.32 -16.97
CA THR A 81 7.43 9.55 -17.09
C THR A 81 7.50 10.10 -18.52
N SER A 82 6.73 11.15 -18.78
CA SER A 82 7.07 12.17 -19.77
C SER A 82 6.85 13.54 -19.13
N ASN A 83 7.83 14.45 -19.25
CA ASN A 83 7.80 15.83 -18.76
C ASN A 83 6.74 16.72 -19.47
N ARG A 84 5.72 16.10 -20.09
CA ARG A 84 4.67 16.74 -20.89
C ARG A 84 3.25 16.28 -20.54
N ARG A 85 3.07 15.40 -19.54
CA ARG A 85 1.73 14.87 -19.22
C ARG A 85 0.83 15.95 -18.60
N LYS A 86 -0.39 16.08 -19.13
CA LYS A 86 -1.40 17.07 -18.72
C LYS A 86 -2.65 16.45 -18.07
N LYS A 87 -2.65 15.13 -17.82
CA LYS A 87 -3.83 14.40 -17.32
C LYS A 87 -3.52 13.68 -16.01
N ASN A 88 -4.51 13.60 -15.14
CA ASN A 88 -4.46 12.84 -13.90
C ASN A 88 -4.32 11.34 -14.18
N VAL A 89 -3.67 10.63 -13.27
CA VAL A 89 -3.60 9.16 -13.26
C VAL A 89 -4.50 8.68 -12.13
N ALA A 90 -5.50 7.87 -12.48
CA ALA A 90 -6.39 7.24 -11.50
C ALA A 90 -6.07 5.75 -11.43
N VAL A 91 -6.02 5.21 -10.22
CA VAL A 91 -5.81 3.78 -9.98
C VAL A 91 -6.60 3.35 -8.74
N ASP A 92 -7.06 2.11 -8.76
CA ASP A 92 -7.60 1.45 -7.58
C ASP A 92 -6.55 0.49 -7.02
N TYR A 93 -6.15 0.69 -5.76
CA TYR A 93 -5.20 -0.19 -5.09
C TYR A 93 -5.79 -0.83 -3.85
N ASN A 94 -5.38 -2.08 -3.62
CA ASN A 94 -5.70 -2.78 -2.40
C ASN A 94 -4.64 -2.54 -1.33
N PHE A 95 -5.13 -2.31 -0.12
CA PHE A 95 -4.33 -2.16 1.09
C PHE A 95 -4.86 -3.10 2.16
N CYS A 96 -3.99 -3.59 3.04
CA CYS A 96 -4.38 -4.41 4.17
C CYS A 96 -3.95 -3.82 5.52
N ASP A 97 -4.63 -4.19 6.59
CA ASP A 97 -4.33 -3.70 7.93
C ASP A 97 -3.16 -4.43 8.60
N GLU A 98 -2.81 -3.97 9.80
CA GLU A 98 -1.70 -4.47 10.60
C GLU A 98 -1.82 -5.96 10.96
N VAL A 99 -3.05 -6.49 11.05
CA VAL A 99 -3.29 -7.91 11.34
C VAL A 99 -2.82 -8.74 10.14
N MET A 100 -3.27 -8.39 8.94
CA MET A 100 -2.85 -9.10 7.74
C MET A 100 -1.34 -8.96 7.45
N VAL A 101 -0.73 -7.81 7.76
CA VAL A 101 0.74 -7.65 7.70
C VAL A 101 1.44 -8.62 8.67
N THR A 102 0.87 -8.86 9.85
CA THR A 102 1.41 -9.82 10.82
C THR A 102 1.33 -11.25 10.27
N ASP A 103 0.21 -11.60 9.63
CA ASP A 103 -0.02 -12.92 9.03
C ASP A 103 0.90 -13.18 7.82
N MET A 104 1.40 -12.13 7.16
CA MET A 104 2.42 -12.27 6.11
C MET A 104 3.80 -12.67 6.64
N VAL A 105 4.12 -12.42 7.90
CA VAL A 105 5.45 -12.66 8.47
C VAL A 105 5.70 -14.15 8.62
N ASN A 106 6.69 -14.71 7.90
CA ASN A 106 7.12 -16.07 8.18
C ASN A 106 7.99 -16.10 9.46
N PRO A 107 7.56 -16.77 10.54
CA PRO A 107 8.29 -16.78 11.81
C PRO A 107 9.65 -17.50 11.73
N GLN A 108 9.89 -18.31 10.70
CA GLN A 108 11.16 -18.99 10.48
C GLN A 108 12.15 -18.15 9.64
N LYS A 109 11.68 -17.12 8.94
CA LYS A 109 12.51 -16.23 8.12
C LYS A 109 12.90 -15.00 8.93
N CYS A 110 14.16 -14.93 9.40
CA CYS A 110 14.66 -13.78 10.15
C CYS A 110 14.51 -12.45 9.40
N GLY A 111 14.60 -12.47 8.06
CA GLY A 111 14.38 -11.28 7.22
C GLY A 111 12.98 -10.69 7.40
N ASP A 112 11.95 -11.54 7.46
CA ASP A 112 10.55 -11.10 7.63
C ASP A 112 10.34 -10.45 8.99
N LYS A 113 11.04 -10.90 10.04
CA LYS A 113 11.01 -10.26 11.36
C LYS A 113 11.58 -8.84 11.34
N LEU A 114 12.63 -8.60 10.55
CA LEU A 114 13.21 -7.25 10.39
C LEU A 114 12.29 -6.34 9.59
N ILE A 115 11.67 -6.87 8.53
CA ILE A 115 10.63 -6.17 7.77
C ILE A 115 9.48 -5.78 8.70
N ALA A 116 8.97 -6.73 9.50
CA ALA A 116 7.89 -6.47 10.45
C ALA A 116 8.24 -5.38 11.47
N LYS A 117 9.47 -5.36 11.99
CA LYS A 117 9.95 -4.27 12.88
C LYS A 117 9.92 -2.91 12.19
N TRP A 118 10.22 -2.84 10.90
CA TRP A 118 10.12 -1.62 10.13
C TRP A 118 8.65 -1.21 9.92
N LEU A 119 7.80 -2.12 9.46
CA LEU A 119 6.40 -1.82 9.12
C LEU A 119 5.52 -1.57 10.35
N LEU A 120 5.55 -2.47 11.34
CA LEU A 120 4.65 -2.44 12.49
C LEU A 120 5.24 -1.69 13.69
N GLY A 121 6.57 -1.53 13.73
CA GLY A 121 7.25 -0.71 14.73
C GLY A 121 7.48 0.70 14.19
N PHE A 122 8.52 0.88 13.38
CA PHE A 122 9.00 2.19 12.97
C PHE A 122 7.95 3.04 12.22
N ILE A 123 7.29 2.49 11.19
CA ILE A 123 6.30 3.24 10.41
C ILE A 123 5.13 3.64 11.29
N LYS A 124 4.58 2.70 12.07
CA LYS A 124 3.45 2.96 12.97
C LYS A 124 3.78 4.03 14.00
N ASP A 125 4.94 3.95 14.64
CA ASP A 125 5.40 4.95 15.61
C ASP A 125 5.58 6.33 14.95
N SER A 126 6.11 6.36 13.72
CA SER A 126 6.28 7.58 12.95
C SER A 126 4.94 8.25 12.61
N LEU A 127 3.91 7.46 12.27
CA LEU A 127 2.57 7.97 11.97
C LEU A 127 1.85 8.52 13.23
N ASN A 128 2.13 7.94 14.39
CA ASN A 128 1.60 8.42 15.67
C ASN A 128 2.35 9.65 16.21
N ASN A 129 3.57 9.89 15.73
CA ASN A 129 4.37 11.04 16.15
C ASN A 129 3.98 12.31 15.38
N LYS A 130 3.21 13.19 16.04
CA LYS A 130 2.76 14.47 15.48
C LYS A 130 3.89 15.36 14.95
N MET A 131 5.10 15.25 15.51
CA MET A 131 6.26 16.03 15.07
C MET A 131 6.86 15.52 13.77
N PHE A 132 6.84 14.21 13.49
CA PHE A 132 7.53 13.63 12.32
C PHE A 132 6.59 13.12 11.22
N VAL A 133 5.30 12.92 11.52
CA VAL A 133 4.32 12.39 10.57
C VAL A 133 4.29 13.18 9.25
N HIS A 134 4.50 14.49 9.31
CA HIS A 134 4.49 15.36 8.13
C HIS A 134 5.69 15.10 7.19
N CYS A 135 6.81 14.57 7.70
CA CYS A 135 7.97 14.21 6.90
C CYS A 135 7.69 13.03 5.95
N TYR A 136 6.62 12.27 6.21
CA TYR A 136 6.22 11.10 5.44
C TYR A 136 4.96 11.33 4.60
N CYS A 137 4.34 12.51 4.67
CA CYS A 137 3.17 12.82 3.85
C CYS A 137 3.50 12.62 2.37
N ALA A 138 2.71 11.81 1.67
CA ALA A 138 2.86 11.64 0.24
C ALA A 138 2.32 12.89 -0.48
N SER A 139 2.97 13.28 -1.58
CA SER A 139 2.51 14.43 -2.37
C SER A 139 2.09 14.05 -3.78
N GLY A 140 1.15 14.81 -4.33
CA GLY A 140 0.56 14.59 -5.66
C GLY A 140 -0.76 13.82 -5.66
N VAL A 141 -1.24 13.35 -4.50
CA VAL A 141 -2.57 12.74 -4.37
C VAL A 141 -3.61 13.87 -4.37
N PHE A 142 -4.40 13.94 -5.43
CA PHE A 142 -5.47 14.92 -5.62
C PHE A 142 -6.79 14.45 -5.01
N LEU A 143 -7.13 13.19 -5.23
CA LEU A 143 -8.34 12.57 -4.69
C LEU A 143 -7.97 11.21 -4.09
N LEU A 144 -8.59 10.91 -2.95
CA LEU A 144 -8.48 9.63 -2.28
C LEU A 144 -9.86 9.25 -1.72
N SER A 145 -10.39 8.12 -2.13
CA SER A 145 -11.67 7.59 -1.62
C SER A 145 -11.57 6.10 -1.31
N ASP A 146 -12.32 5.66 -0.30
CA ASP A 146 -12.43 4.25 0.08
C ASP A 146 -13.60 3.62 -0.69
N ASN A 147 -13.30 2.72 -1.63
CA ASN A 147 -14.30 2.02 -2.41
C ASN A 147 -14.91 0.84 -1.63
N SER A 148 -14.28 0.41 -0.54
CA SER A 148 -14.69 -0.78 0.23
C SER A 148 -16.03 -0.63 0.94
N GLU A 149 -16.54 0.60 1.07
CA GLU A 149 -17.86 0.86 1.66
C GLU A 149 -19.01 0.58 0.67
N VAL A 150 -18.73 0.54 -0.63
CA VAL A 150 -19.75 0.43 -1.69
C VAL A 150 -19.66 -0.86 -2.50
N THR A 151 -18.48 -1.49 -2.56
CA THR A 151 -18.25 -2.72 -3.32
C THR A 151 -17.63 -3.80 -2.43
N PRO A 152 -18.10 -5.06 -2.52
CA PRO A 152 -17.44 -6.17 -1.85
C PRO A 152 -16.04 -6.37 -2.42
N ILE A 153 -15.13 -6.89 -1.60
CA ILE A 153 -13.82 -7.33 -2.07
C ILE A 153 -14.01 -8.57 -2.94
N ASP A 154 -13.64 -8.47 -4.22
CA ASP A 154 -13.62 -9.59 -5.17
C ASP A 154 -12.23 -10.25 -5.15
N VAL A 155 -12.15 -11.55 -4.88
CA VAL A 155 -10.88 -12.29 -4.85
C VAL A 155 -10.97 -13.48 -5.80
N ARG A 156 -10.07 -13.53 -6.77
CA ARG A 156 -10.01 -14.59 -7.79
C ARG A 156 -8.58 -15.10 -7.91
N PHE A 157 -8.39 -16.40 -7.68
CA PHE A 157 -7.11 -17.08 -7.86
C PHE A 157 -7.28 -18.23 -8.85
N ASN A 158 -6.40 -18.31 -9.85
CA ASN A 158 -6.47 -19.33 -10.91
C ASN A 158 -5.33 -20.36 -10.87
N GLY A 159 -4.59 -20.42 -9.76
CA GLY A 159 -3.41 -21.28 -9.61
C GLY A 159 -2.08 -20.62 -10.03
N ARG A 160 -2.13 -19.44 -10.68
CA ARG A 160 -0.93 -18.69 -11.07
C ARG A 160 -1.04 -17.21 -10.74
N ILE A 161 -2.17 -16.62 -11.05
CA ILE A 161 -2.43 -15.19 -10.90
C ILE A 161 -3.49 -15.03 -9.82
N LEU A 162 -3.23 -14.10 -8.91
CA LEU A 162 -4.21 -13.60 -7.96
C LEU A 162 -4.73 -12.25 -8.45
N THR A 163 -6.05 -12.08 -8.45
CA THR A 163 -6.71 -10.82 -8.72
C THR A 163 -7.54 -10.45 -7.50
N ILE A 164 -7.30 -9.27 -6.94
CA ILE A 164 -8.12 -8.68 -5.88
C ILE A 164 -8.74 -7.41 -6.43
N ASN A 165 -10.06 -7.38 -6.56
CA ASN A 165 -10.80 -6.39 -7.33
C ASN A 165 -10.25 -6.33 -8.77
N ASP A 166 -9.69 -5.19 -9.19
CA ASP A 166 -9.05 -5.04 -10.51
C ASP A 166 -7.51 -5.09 -10.45
N GLN A 167 -6.93 -5.32 -9.28
CA GLN A 167 -5.48 -5.41 -9.12
C GLN A 167 -5.00 -6.84 -9.34
N ILE A 168 -4.04 -6.99 -10.26
CA ILE A 168 -3.37 -8.25 -10.58
C ILE A 168 -2.09 -8.37 -9.75
N PHE A 169 -1.88 -9.55 -9.18
CA PHE A 169 -0.67 -9.98 -8.48
C PHE A 169 -0.12 -11.20 -9.22
N ASP A 170 1.09 -11.06 -9.76
CA ASP A 170 1.82 -12.06 -10.55
C ASP A 170 3.20 -12.40 -9.99
#